data_AF-A0A8B5X7I7-F1
#
_entry.id   AF-A0A8B5X7I7-F1
#
_cell.length_a   1.000
_cell.length_b   1.000
_cell.length_c   1.000
_cell.angle_alpha   90.00
_cell.angle_beta   90.00
_cell.angle_gamma   90.00
#
_symmetry.space_group_name_H-M   'P 1'
#
loop_
_entity.id
_entity.type
_entity.pdbx_description
1 polymer ?
#
loop_
_entity_poly.entity_id
_entity_poly.type
_entity_poly.pdbx_seq_one_letter_code
_entity_poly.pdbx_strand_id
1 'polypeptide(L)'
;MAEGAGGEHRPIKALIGALAGAGLRADDRELAEMLWLSRFLSAPATEMPPAIPAPEPEELAFARPLSIPSAEAGKEKPQPSWPPTERTTPVYSVSLTGVESKPLAGRKIRVPGAAALPAALEIARALRPFSRRFPSRQRFVFDEEATVRHAADGGPLTPILRPAMERWFEIALVVEETPAMAVWRQTIAELQRLLAGQGAFRDVRLFRFRSADTTIEIFSRSGIRRDVPQLMDSDGRRLILVASDCVSPGWRNGAMAKVLVQWGARMPVAIVQMLPETLWRHTALGSTSISLRAVLPGVSNKHLAVTRPSWDQEPLGDSLPMPVVTLEPDSARAWAGMVMATGTSFPGVFLGSSASRESEKESSPSAKEEKQPDALERVQIFRDLASREAFQLAVYLAAVPLTLPVMRLVQRTMFRDYRQVHLAEVFLGGLLERLTPADVRCDPSEVEYDFREGVRDVLAKSIRRSEAGEVLEAISKYVEDHTGKPFDFEALILDSGGEEQLPAFALPFARVGAEFIRRLGRSPRLVERGIASSAFALQEVIYSSESVP
;
A
#
# COMPACT_ATOMS: atom_id res chain seq x y z
N MET A 1 -27.00 -52.77 -37.91
CA MET A 1 -27.45 -51.52 -37.23
C MET A 1 -27.58 -51.85 -35.76
N ALA A 2 -26.77 -51.37 -34.82
CA ALA A 2 -26.10 -50.08 -34.77
C ALA A 2 -24.64 -50.23 -34.28
N GLU A 3 -23.69 -49.88 -35.15
CA GLU A 3 -22.41 -49.32 -34.75
C GLU A 3 -22.58 -47.81 -34.69
N GLY A 4 -22.03 -47.16 -33.65
CA GLY A 4 -21.90 -45.70 -33.64
C GLY A 4 -22.26 -45.03 -32.31
N ALA A 5 -21.39 -45.12 -31.30
CA ALA A 5 -21.41 -44.22 -30.13
C ALA A 5 -20.07 -44.13 -29.39
N GLY A 6 -18.94 -44.51 -30.02
CA GLY A 6 -17.61 -44.54 -29.37
C GLY A 6 -16.74 -43.29 -29.60
N GLY A 7 -17.20 -42.34 -30.42
CA GLY A 7 -16.36 -41.26 -30.96
C GLY A 7 -16.46 -39.90 -30.28
N GLU A 8 -17.58 -39.58 -29.60
CA GLU A 8 -17.93 -38.18 -29.30
C GLU A 8 -17.25 -37.58 -28.06
N HIS A 9 -16.61 -38.38 -27.19
CA HIS A 9 -16.01 -37.86 -25.95
C HIS A 9 -14.47 -37.81 -25.93
N ARG A 10 -13.79 -38.23 -27.00
CA ARG A 10 -12.32 -38.15 -27.11
C ARG A 10 -11.75 -36.73 -27.00
N PRO A 11 -12.29 -35.70 -27.68
CA PRO A 11 -11.69 -34.36 -27.64
C PRO A 11 -11.84 -33.69 -26.27
N ILE A 12 -12.97 -33.90 -25.58
CA ILE A 12 -13.20 -33.35 -24.23
C ILE A 12 -12.25 -34.01 -23.21
N LYS A 13 -12.05 -35.33 -23.28
CA LYS A 13 -11.07 -36.02 -22.42
C LYS A 13 -9.64 -35.55 -22.66
N ALA A 14 -9.27 -35.27 -23.92
CA ALA A 14 -7.95 -34.73 -24.24
C ALA A 14 -7.77 -33.30 -23.69
N LEU A 15 -8.80 -32.46 -23.76
CA LEU A 15 -8.80 -31.11 -23.18
C LEU A 15 -8.65 -31.15 -21.65
N ILE A 16 -9.43 -31.98 -20.97
CA ILE A 16 -9.33 -32.18 -19.51
C ILE A 16 -7.92 -32.67 -19.14
N GLY A 17 -7.37 -33.61 -19.91
CA GLY A 17 -6.00 -34.10 -19.70
C GLY A 17 -4.94 -33.00 -19.89
N ALA A 18 -5.08 -32.15 -20.90
CA ALA A 18 -4.16 -31.03 -21.15
C ALA A 18 -4.24 -29.96 -20.05
N LEU A 19 -5.45 -29.63 -19.58
CA LEU A 19 -5.65 -28.70 -18.46
C LEU A 19 -5.03 -29.25 -17.17
N ALA A 20 -5.26 -30.53 -16.86
CA ALA A 20 -4.64 -31.19 -15.71
C ALA A 20 -3.10 -31.22 -15.80
N GLY A 21 -2.54 -31.47 -17.00
CA GLY A 21 -1.09 -31.40 -17.24
C GLY A 21 -0.50 -29.99 -17.08
N ALA A 22 -1.31 -28.95 -17.29
CA ALA A 22 -0.96 -27.56 -17.03
C ALA A 22 -1.23 -27.11 -15.57
N GLY A 23 -1.68 -28.02 -14.70
CA GLY A 23 -2.01 -27.72 -13.30
C GLY A 23 -3.34 -26.98 -13.10
N LEU A 24 -4.17 -26.89 -14.14
CA LEU A 24 -5.49 -26.24 -14.10
C LEU A 24 -6.56 -27.31 -13.87
N ARG A 25 -7.34 -27.16 -12.80
CA ARG A 25 -8.58 -27.93 -12.59
C ARG A 25 -9.74 -27.05 -13.01
N ALA A 26 -10.44 -27.46 -14.07
CA ALA A 26 -11.66 -26.80 -14.51
C ALA A 26 -12.87 -27.61 -14.06
N ASP A 27 -13.88 -26.95 -13.50
CA ASP A 27 -15.18 -27.58 -13.23
C ASP A 27 -16.02 -27.72 -14.51
N ASP A 28 -17.16 -28.44 -14.42
CA ASP A 28 -18.02 -28.72 -15.59
C ASP A 28 -18.54 -27.43 -16.25
N ARG A 29 -18.72 -26.35 -15.47
CA ARG A 29 -19.18 -25.05 -15.97
C ARG A 29 -18.04 -24.30 -16.65
N GLU A 30 -16.86 -24.28 -16.07
CA GLU A 30 -15.66 -23.67 -16.63
C GLU A 30 -15.24 -24.36 -17.93
N LEU A 31 -15.37 -25.68 -18.02
CA LEU A 31 -15.18 -26.42 -19.27
C LEU A 31 -16.20 -26.01 -20.34
N ALA A 32 -17.47 -25.85 -19.97
CA ALA A 32 -18.51 -25.39 -20.88
C ALA A 32 -18.27 -23.94 -21.34
N GLU A 33 -17.85 -23.06 -20.43
CA GLU A 33 -17.53 -21.66 -20.71
C GLU A 33 -16.27 -21.53 -21.57
N MET A 34 -15.22 -22.33 -21.34
CA MET A 34 -14.02 -22.39 -22.21
C MET A 34 -14.36 -22.86 -23.62
N LEU A 35 -15.17 -23.91 -23.75
CA LEU A 35 -15.65 -24.39 -25.05
C LEU A 35 -16.55 -23.35 -25.72
N TRP A 36 -17.36 -22.63 -24.95
CA TRP A 36 -18.17 -21.53 -25.45
C TRP A 36 -17.31 -20.37 -25.93
N LEU A 37 -16.33 -19.91 -25.14
CA LEU A 37 -15.41 -18.82 -25.49
C LEU A 37 -14.50 -19.15 -26.67
N SER A 38 -14.11 -20.42 -26.85
CA SER A 38 -13.26 -20.81 -27.98
C SER A 38 -13.87 -20.50 -29.35
N ARG A 39 -15.20 -20.37 -29.45
CA ARG A 39 -15.88 -19.95 -30.69
C ARG A 39 -15.74 -18.46 -31.00
N PHE A 40 -15.42 -17.64 -30.00
CA PHE A 40 -15.27 -16.19 -30.10
C PHE A 40 -13.80 -15.75 -30.10
N LEU A 41 -12.90 -16.63 -29.68
CA LEU A 41 -11.46 -16.45 -29.86
C LEU A 41 -11.10 -16.83 -31.29
N SER A 42 -10.88 -15.84 -32.15
CA SER A 42 -10.29 -16.11 -33.47
C SER A 42 -8.94 -16.80 -33.27
N ALA A 43 -8.79 -18.01 -33.81
CA ALA A 43 -7.48 -18.62 -33.94
C ALA A 43 -6.54 -17.61 -34.63
N PRO A 44 -5.33 -17.34 -34.11
CA PRO A 44 -4.36 -16.60 -34.91
C PRO A 44 -4.20 -17.37 -36.22
N ALA A 45 -4.43 -16.67 -37.33
CA ALA A 45 -4.23 -17.23 -38.65
C ALA A 45 -2.83 -17.85 -38.69
N THR A 46 -2.75 -19.15 -38.96
CA THR A 46 -1.50 -19.78 -39.38
C THR A 46 -1.17 -19.24 -40.77
N GLU A 47 -0.71 -18.00 -40.84
CA GLU A 47 0.05 -17.52 -41.98
C GLU A 47 1.41 -18.22 -41.92
N MET A 48 1.58 -19.24 -42.76
CA MET A 48 2.92 -19.68 -43.14
C MET A 48 3.63 -18.49 -43.81
N PRO A 49 4.78 -18.04 -43.28
CA PRO A 49 5.57 -17.03 -43.98
C PRO A 49 6.14 -17.62 -45.28
N PRO A 50 6.33 -16.80 -46.33
CA PRO A 50 6.85 -17.27 -47.60
C PRO A 50 8.28 -17.79 -47.46
N ALA A 51 8.63 -18.80 -48.25
CA ALA A 51 9.95 -19.41 -48.28
C ALA A 51 11.02 -18.39 -48.70
N ILE A 52 11.85 -17.99 -47.74
CA ILE A 52 13.10 -17.26 -47.97
C ILE A 52 14.18 -18.31 -48.31
N PRO A 53 14.96 -18.15 -49.40
CA PRO A 53 16.01 -19.10 -49.74
C PRO A 53 17.11 -19.10 -48.68
N ALA A 54 17.60 -20.29 -48.35
CA ALA A 54 18.55 -20.54 -47.28
C ALA A 54 19.89 -19.80 -47.49
N PRO A 55 20.35 -18.99 -46.51
CA PRO A 55 21.76 -18.62 -46.43
C PRO A 55 22.57 -19.79 -45.86
N GLU A 56 23.80 -19.95 -46.38
CA GLU A 56 24.80 -20.92 -45.92
C GLU A 56 25.09 -20.79 -44.41
N PRO A 57 25.45 -21.88 -43.72
CA PRO A 57 25.55 -21.89 -42.27
C PRO A 57 26.88 -21.26 -41.81
N GLU A 58 26.82 -20.02 -41.30
CA GLU A 58 27.81 -19.53 -40.34
C GLU A 58 27.44 -20.03 -38.93
N GLU A 59 28.36 -20.77 -38.32
CA GLU A 59 28.25 -21.35 -36.97
C GLU A 59 28.13 -20.26 -35.89
N LEU A 60 26.90 -19.92 -35.51
CA LEU A 60 26.60 -19.33 -34.21
C LEU A 60 26.66 -20.44 -33.15
N ALA A 61 27.77 -20.46 -32.41
CA ALA A 61 28.05 -21.38 -31.33
C ALA A 61 26.98 -21.33 -30.21
N PHE A 62 26.03 -22.26 -30.27
CA PHE A 62 25.38 -22.77 -29.07
C PHE A 62 26.40 -23.58 -28.29
N ALA A 63 26.72 -23.15 -27.06
CA ALA A 63 27.52 -23.95 -26.15
C ALA A 63 26.80 -25.28 -25.86
N ARG A 64 27.40 -26.38 -26.33
CA ARG A 64 26.98 -27.77 -26.09
C ARG A 64 26.90 -28.09 -24.59
N PRO A 65 26.09 -29.08 -24.19
CA PRO A 65 26.25 -29.71 -22.89
C PRO A 65 27.65 -30.34 -22.82
N LEU A 66 28.44 -29.93 -21.83
CA LEU A 66 29.78 -30.48 -21.61
C LEU A 66 29.67 -31.98 -21.28
N SER A 67 30.18 -32.80 -22.20
CA SER A 67 30.49 -34.21 -21.94
C SER A 67 31.68 -34.28 -20.99
N ILE A 68 31.50 -35.00 -19.89
CA ILE A 68 32.50 -35.26 -18.86
C ILE A 68 33.54 -36.24 -19.44
N PRO A 69 34.86 -35.94 -19.41
CA PRO A 69 35.86 -36.97 -19.63
C PRO A 69 35.89 -37.87 -18.39
N SER A 70 35.67 -39.17 -18.60
CA SER A 70 36.00 -40.18 -17.60
C SER A 70 37.52 -40.20 -17.44
N ALA A 71 38.00 -39.64 -16.33
CA ALA A 71 39.38 -39.77 -15.88
C ALA A 71 39.40 -40.61 -14.59
N GLU A 72 40.37 -41.51 -14.55
CA GLU A 72 40.57 -42.56 -13.57
C GLU A 72 40.63 -42.09 -12.11
N ALA A 73 40.32 -43.04 -11.23
CA ALA A 73 40.37 -42.90 -9.79
C ALA A 73 41.75 -42.44 -9.27
N GLY A 74 41.78 -41.37 -8.46
CA GLY A 74 42.97 -41.03 -7.67
C GLY A 74 43.01 -39.63 -7.05
N LYS A 75 42.65 -39.56 -5.75
CA LYS A 75 43.10 -38.61 -4.70
C LYS A 75 42.75 -37.11 -4.77
N GLU A 76 42.19 -36.66 -3.63
CA GLU A 76 41.99 -35.30 -3.08
C GLU A 76 41.12 -34.28 -3.86
N LYS A 77 39.95 -33.99 -3.29
CA LYS A 77 39.05 -32.89 -3.69
C LYS A 77 39.67 -31.53 -3.30
N PRO A 78 39.80 -30.55 -4.21
CA PRO A 78 40.13 -29.18 -3.84
C PRO A 78 38.90 -28.52 -3.20
N GLN A 79 39.05 -28.04 -1.96
CA GLN A 79 38.08 -27.16 -1.33
C GLN A 79 38.16 -25.76 -1.96
N PRO A 80 37.03 -25.09 -2.23
CA PRO A 80 37.04 -23.68 -2.62
C PRO A 80 37.51 -22.83 -1.43
N SER A 81 38.66 -22.17 -1.58
CA SER A 81 39.17 -21.21 -0.61
C SER A 81 38.40 -19.90 -0.73
N TRP A 82 37.47 -19.65 0.20
CA TRP A 82 36.96 -18.30 0.44
C TRP A 82 38.08 -17.42 0.99
N PRO A 83 38.18 -16.13 0.59
CA PRO A 83 39.02 -15.19 1.32
C PRO A 83 38.58 -15.17 2.80
N PRO A 84 39.51 -15.05 3.75
CA PRO A 84 39.18 -15.14 5.17
C PRO A 84 38.16 -14.05 5.55
N THR A 85 37.06 -14.51 6.12
CA THR A 85 35.90 -13.79 6.66
C THR A 85 36.17 -12.31 6.97
N GLU A 86 35.70 -11.41 6.10
CA GLU A 86 35.50 -10.02 6.52
C GLU A 86 34.54 -10.04 7.71
N ARG A 87 34.98 -9.50 8.85
CA ARG A 87 34.25 -9.56 10.11
C ARG A 87 33.03 -8.63 10.03
N THR A 88 31.86 -9.18 9.70
CA THR A 88 30.60 -8.46 9.64
C THR A 88 29.83 -8.50 10.96
N THR A 89 29.16 -7.41 11.34
CA THR A 89 28.27 -7.30 12.51
C THR A 89 26.80 -7.40 12.08
N PRO A 90 25.98 -8.26 12.71
CA PRO A 90 24.56 -8.36 12.40
C PRO A 90 23.76 -7.14 12.89
N VAL A 91 22.73 -6.76 12.13
CA VAL A 91 21.79 -5.67 12.42
C VAL A 91 20.38 -6.25 12.61
N TYR A 92 19.70 -5.83 13.67
CA TYR A 92 18.41 -6.33 14.13
C TYR A 92 17.36 -5.21 14.09
N SER A 93 16.09 -5.54 13.88
CA SER A 93 15.00 -4.58 14.09
C SER A 93 14.76 -4.37 15.58
N VAL A 94 14.27 -3.19 15.97
CA VAL A 94 13.77 -2.97 17.33
C VAL A 94 12.51 -3.82 17.51
N SER A 95 12.52 -4.66 18.54
CA SER A 95 11.44 -5.61 18.82
C SER A 95 10.87 -5.30 20.20
N LEU A 96 9.54 -5.20 20.29
CA LEU A 96 8.83 -4.86 21.53
C LEU A 96 8.22 -6.11 22.21
N THR A 97 8.28 -7.26 21.53
CA THR A 97 7.82 -8.54 22.09
C THR A 97 8.89 -9.09 23.03
N GLY A 98 8.87 -8.59 24.27
CA GLY A 98 9.68 -9.13 25.35
C GLY A 98 9.06 -10.41 25.90
N VAL A 99 9.75 -11.56 25.77
CA VAL A 99 9.46 -12.74 26.59
C VAL A 99 10.76 -13.43 27.03
N GLU A 100 10.93 -13.52 28.35
CA GLU A 100 11.61 -14.55 29.17
C GLU A 100 12.95 -15.14 28.72
N SER A 101 13.72 -14.43 27.91
CA SER A 101 15.07 -14.84 27.50
C SER A 101 16.11 -13.91 28.10
N LYS A 102 17.33 -14.41 28.40
CA LYS A 102 18.44 -13.53 28.80
C LYS A 102 18.67 -12.46 27.70
N PRO A 103 18.45 -11.17 28.00
CA PRO A 103 18.56 -10.13 26.99
C PRO A 103 20.02 -9.95 26.56
N LEU A 104 20.26 -9.87 25.26
CA LEU A 104 21.53 -9.42 24.70
C LEU A 104 21.56 -7.89 24.70
N ALA A 105 22.68 -7.27 25.05
CA ALA A 105 22.82 -5.82 24.99
C ALA A 105 22.94 -5.36 23.53
N GLY A 106 22.08 -4.44 23.14
CA GLY A 106 21.99 -3.84 21.82
C GLY A 106 22.10 -2.32 21.88
N ARG A 107 22.43 -1.69 20.75
CA ARG A 107 22.52 -0.24 20.63
C ARG A 107 21.88 0.25 19.33
N LYS A 108 21.13 1.35 19.45
CA LYS A 108 20.38 1.96 18.34
C LYS A 108 21.30 2.60 17.29
N ILE A 109 21.04 2.27 16.04
CA ILE A 109 21.59 2.90 14.83
C ILE A 109 20.44 3.43 13.98
N ARG A 110 20.70 4.46 13.16
CA ARG A 110 19.70 5.08 12.28
C ARG A 110 19.90 4.57 10.86
N VAL A 111 18.83 4.06 10.25
CA VAL A 111 18.84 3.48 8.89
C VAL A 111 18.05 4.36 7.91
N PRO A 112 18.51 4.54 6.66
CA PRO A 112 17.97 5.52 5.73
C PRO A 112 16.68 5.08 5.01
N GLY A 113 15.67 5.94 5.03
CA GLY A 113 14.39 5.85 4.36
C GLY A 113 14.28 6.75 3.13
N ALA A 114 13.24 6.52 2.31
CA ALA A 114 12.92 7.33 1.13
C ALA A 114 11.83 8.37 1.47
N ALA A 115 11.78 9.47 0.71
CA ALA A 115 10.61 10.34 0.70
C ALA A 115 9.36 9.54 0.31
N ALA A 116 8.27 9.70 1.06
CA ALA A 116 7.08 8.85 0.92
C ALA A 116 5.99 9.48 0.05
N LEU A 117 6.00 10.80 -0.13
CA LEU A 117 5.12 11.53 -1.04
C LEU A 117 5.90 12.00 -2.28
N PRO A 118 5.84 11.25 -3.39
CA PRO A 118 6.42 11.69 -4.65
C PRO A 118 5.80 13.02 -5.10
N ALA A 119 6.57 13.84 -5.82
CA ALA A 119 6.09 15.08 -6.45
C ALA A 119 5.40 16.08 -5.48
N ALA A 120 5.87 16.16 -4.24
CA ALA A 120 5.31 17.03 -3.21
C ALA A 120 5.23 18.51 -3.65
N LEU A 121 6.23 19.00 -4.41
CA LEU A 121 6.23 20.38 -4.91
C LEU A 121 5.16 20.61 -5.98
N GLU A 122 4.97 19.64 -6.88
CA GLU A 122 3.97 19.66 -7.93
C GLU A 122 2.55 19.58 -7.35
N ILE A 123 2.33 18.74 -6.34
CA ILE A 123 1.07 18.66 -5.58
C ILE A 123 0.81 20.01 -4.89
N ALA A 124 1.80 20.58 -4.23
CA ALA A 124 1.71 21.92 -3.64
C ALA A 124 1.27 22.97 -4.69
N ARG A 125 1.88 22.98 -5.87
CA ARG A 125 1.48 23.89 -6.96
C ARG A 125 0.07 23.61 -7.47
N ALA A 126 -0.33 22.35 -7.54
CA ALA A 126 -1.65 21.91 -7.98
C ALA A 126 -2.78 22.42 -7.05
N LEU A 127 -2.49 22.59 -5.75
CA LEU A 127 -3.42 23.11 -4.76
C LEU A 127 -3.52 24.65 -4.71
N ARG A 128 -2.78 25.37 -5.56
CA ARG A 128 -2.81 26.84 -5.63
C ARG A 128 -4.22 27.46 -5.76
N PRO A 129 -5.22 26.85 -6.44
CA PRO A 129 -6.58 27.40 -6.49
C PRO A 129 -7.18 27.71 -5.10
N PHE A 130 -6.83 26.94 -4.07
CA PHE A 130 -7.30 27.17 -2.69
C PHE A 130 -6.70 28.41 -2.03
N SER A 131 -5.69 29.05 -2.63
CA SER A 131 -5.07 30.28 -2.11
C SER A 131 -5.94 31.53 -2.29
N ARG A 132 -7.11 31.40 -2.95
CA ARG A 132 -8.09 32.49 -3.08
C ARG A 132 -8.57 32.91 -1.68
N ARG A 133 -8.49 34.22 -1.42
CA ARG A 133 -8.90 34.81 -0.13
C ARG A 133 -10.42 34.97 -0.05
N PHE A 134 -10.94 34.93 1.18
CA PHE A 134 -12.35 35.08 1.50
C PHE A 134 -12.56 36.28 2.42
N PRO A 135 -13.58 37.12 2.19
CA PRO A 135 -13.91 38.23 3.08
C PRO A 135 -14.44 37.71 4.43
N SER A 136 -13.79 38.09 5.53
CA SER A 136 -14.19 37.69 6.87
C SER A 136 -15.57 38.24 7.25
N ARG A 137 -16.38 37.42 7.93
CA ARG A 137 -17.70 37.85 8.44
C ARG A 137 -17.62 38.53 9.81
N GLN A 138 -16.51 38.37 10.52
CA GLN A 138 -16.34 38.81 11.90
C GLN A 138 -15.27 39.88 12.04
N ARG A 139 -14.25 39.85 11.18
CA ARG A 139 -13.14 40.79 11.23
C ARG A 139 -13.28 41.85 10.14
N PHE A 140 -13.36 43.11 10.55
CA PHE A 140 -13.36 44.25 9.66
C PHE A 140 -12.08 45.07 9.88
N VAL A 141 -11.59 45.69 8.81
CA VAL A 141 -10.44 46.58 8.83
C VAL A 141 -10.85 47.95 8.30
N PHE A 142 -10.18 48.98 8.81
CA PHE A 142 -10.37 50.35 8.34
C PHE A 142 -9.97 50.48 6.87
N ASP A 143 -10.87 51.02 6.06
CA ASP A 143 -10.62 51.40 4.68
C ASP A 143 -10.29 52.89 4.63
N GLU A 144 -9.00 53.18 4.76
CA GLU A 144 -8.48 54.54 4.74
C GLU A 144 -8.86 55.28 3.45
N GLU A 145 -8.69 54.63 2.30
CA GLU A 145 -8.94 55.23 1.00
C GLU A 145 -10.42 55.54 0.80
N ALA A 146 -11.32 54.62 1.16
CA ALA A 146 -12.75 54.87 1.11
C ALA A 146 -13.18 55.98 2.08
N THR A 147 -12.60 56.02 3.27
CA THR A 147 -12.88 57.05 4.29
C THR A 147 -12.45 58.44 3.81
N VAL A 148 -11.24 58.56 3.27
CA VAL A 148 -10.73 59.81 2.73
C VAL A 148 -11.57 60.27 1.55
N ARG A 149 -11.94 59.35 0.63
CA ARG A 149 -12.80 59.67 -0.51
C ARG A 149 -14.17 60.16 -0.08
N HIS A 150 -14.81 59.47 0.88
CA HIS A 150 -16.11 59.89 1.42
C HIS A 150 -16.07 61.29 2.04
N ALA A 151 -15.02 61.60 2.80
CA ALA A 151 -14.83 62.92 3.37
C ALA A 151 -14.54 63.99 2.28
N ALA A 152 -13.73 63.65 1.28
CA ALA A 152 -13.40 64.55 0.17
C ALA A 152 -14.62 64.89 -0.71
N ASP A 153 -15.55 63.94 -0.88
CA ASP A 153 -16.80 64.12 -1.62
C ASP A 153 -17.88 64.91 -0.82
N GLY A 154 -17.51 65.48 0.34
CA GLY A 154 -18.39 66.32 1.17
C GLY A 154 -19.16 65.55 2.26
N GLY A 155 -18.87 64.26 2.46
CA GLY A 155 -19.40 63.47 3.57
C GLY A 155 -18.73 63.80 4.91
N PRO A 156 -19.35 63.44 6.06
CA PRO A 156 -18.70 63.56 7.36
C PRO A 156 -17.51 62.59 7.47
N LEU A 157 -16.46 62.97 8.21
CA LEU A 157 -15.28 62.14 8.46
C LEU A 157 -15.63 60.92 9.35
N THR A 158 -16.21 59.89 8.74
CA THR A 158 -16.69 58.67 9.39
C THR A 158 -15.87 57.47 8.90
N PRO A 159 -15.28 56.66 9.80
CA PRO A 159 -14.49 55.51 9.38
C PRO A 159 -15.30 54.49 8.58
N ILE A 160 -14.91 54.26 7.33
CA ILE A 160 -15.47 53.20 6.49
C ILE A 160 -14.68 51.92 6.76
N LEU A 161 -15.41 50.83 7.02
CA LEU A 161 -14.83 49.52 7.29
C LEU A 161 -15.08 48.57 6.12
N ARG A 162 -14.10 47.72 5.81
CA ARG A 162 -14.25 46.61 4.87
C ARG A 162 -13.90 45.26 5.52
N PRO A 163 -14.49 44.15 5.06
CA PRO A 163 -14.10 42.82 5.53
C PRO A 163 -12.60 42.57 5.40
N ALA A 164 -11.97 42.02 6.43
CA ALA A 164 -10.60 41.56 6.36
C ALA A 164 -10.53 40.34 5.42
N MET A 165 -9.54 40.29 4.53
CA MET A 165 -9.34 39.14 3.65
C MET A 165 -8.56 38.04 4.38
N GLU A 166 -9.18 36.87 4.57
CA GLU A 166 -8.60 35.74 5.29
C GLU A 166 -8.46 34.51 4.39
N ARG A 167 -7.79 33.47 4.91
CA ARG A 167 -7.73 32.17 4.22
C ARG A 167 -9.13 31.55 4.24
N TRP A 168 -9.56 31.05 3.09
CA TRP A 168 -10.94 30.58 2.89
C TRP A 168 -11.21 29.33 3.70
N PHE A 169 -10.45 28.27 3.43
CA PHE A 169 -10.76 26.94 3.96
C PHE A 169 -9.89 26.55 5.14
N GLU A 170 -10.44 25.71 6.00
CA GLU A 170 -9.70 24.80 6.88
C GLU A 170 -9.85 23.36 6.38
N ILE A 171 -8.89 22.49 6.72
CA ILE A 171 -8.94 21.06 6.37
C ILE A 171 -9.13 20.22 7.62
N ALA A 172 -10.09 19.31 7.58
CA ALA A 172 -10.11 18.13 8.44
C ALA A 172 -9.61 16.93 7.63
N LEU A 173 -8.36 16.51 7.89
CA LEU A 173 -7.77 15.31 7.31
C LEU A 173 -8.11 14.13 8.23
N VAL A 174 -9.02 13.27 7.80
CA VAL A 174 -9.52 12.12 8.57
C VAL A 174 -8.87 10.86 8.00
N VAL A 175 -8.03 10.21 8.80
CA VAL A 175 -7.19 9.09 8.35
C VAL A 175 -7.71 7.78 8.91
N GLU A 176 -7.85 6.77 8.07
CA GLU A 176 -8.22 5.44 8.51
C GLU A 176 -7.08 4.76 9.29
N GLU A 177 -7.41 4.16 10.44
CA GLU A 177 -6.50 3.31 11.20
C GLU A 177 -6.79 1.83 10.90
N THR A 178 -6.06 1.26 9.95
CA THR A 178 -6.00 -0.18 9.67
C THR A 178 -4.54 -0.63 9.55
N PRO A 179 -4.25 -1.95 9.67
CA PRO A 179 -2.90 -2.47 9.45
C PRO A 179 -2.32 -2.10 8.07
N ALA A 180 -3.12 -2.18 7.00
CA ALA A 180 -2.69 -1.82 5.65
C ALA A 180 -2.34 -0.32 5.52
N MET A 181 -3.02 0.55 6.28
CA MET A 181 -2.72 1.98 6.32
C MET A 181 -1.38 2.33 6.98
N ALA A 182 -0.72 1.37 7.66
CA ALA A 182 0.63 1.57 8.20
C ALA A 182 1.65 1.88 7.09
N VAL A 183 1.49 1.27 5.91
CA VAL A 183 2.35 1.50 4.72
C VAL A 183 2.30 2.97 4.28
N TRP A 184 1.18 3.65 4.50
CA TRP A 184 0.92 5.01 4.04
C TRP A 184 1.18 6.10 5.08
N ARG A 185 1.55 5.71 6.32
CA ARG A 185 1.73 6.64 7.45
C ARG A 185 2.63 7.82 7.15
N GLN A 186 3.80 7.55 6.54
CA GLN A 186 4.76 8.60 6.21
C GLN A 186 4.23 9.51 5.11
N THR A 187 3.59 8.93 4.08
CA THR A 187 2.93 9.66 2.99
C THR A 187 1.86 10.61 3.54
N ILE A 188 1.05 10.16 4.51
CA ILE A 188 0.03 10.97 5.18
C ILE A 188 0.66 12.07 6.04
N ALA A 189 1.75 11.79 6.75
CA ALA A 189 2.47 12.79 7.54
C ALA A 189 3.12 13.87 6.66
N GLU A 190 3.67 13.48 5.51
CA GLU A 190 4.19 14.41 4.48
C GLU A 190 3.05 15.24 3.86
N LEU A 191 1.92 14.62 3.53
CA LEU A 191 0.73 15.30 3.04
C LEU A 191 0.21 16.33 4.06
N GLN A 192 0.10 15.97 5.33
CA GLN A 192 -0.33 16.90 6.38
C GLN A 192 0.61 18.10 6.47
N ARG A 193 1.94 17.87 6.45
CA ARG A 193 2.95 18.95 6.47
C ARG A 193 2.86 19.83 5.24
N LEU A 194 2.65 19.25 4.06
CA LEU A 194 2.46 19.97 2.80
C LEU A 194 1.23 20.88 2.87
N LEU A 195 0.08 20.32 3.30
CA LEU A 195 -1.17 21.08 3.43
C LEU A 195 -1.03 22.22 4.44
N ALA A 196 -0.40 21.98 5.59
CA ALA A 196 -0.17 23.01 6.60
C ALA A 196 0.82 24.09 6.13
N GLY A 197 1.86 23.70 5.39
CA GLY A 197 2.92 24.59 4.90
C GLY A 197 2.55 25.40 3.65
N GLN A 198 1.51 25.00 2.91
CA GLN A 198 1.06 25.65 1.67
C GLN A 198 0.58 27.10 1.87
N GLY A 199 0.14 27.48 3.08
CA GLY A 199 -0.38 28.82 3.37
C GLY A 199 -1.75 29.14 2.73
N ALA A 200 -2.35 28.19 2.01
CA ALA A 200 -3.70 28.29 1.45
C ALA A 200 -4.79 28.12 2.51
N PHE A 201 -4.55 27.27 3.51
CA PHE A 201 -5.55 26.88 4.52
C PHE A 201 -5.35 27.63 5.84
N ARG A 202 -6.46 27.98 6.49
CA ARG A 202 -6.48 28.62 7.81
C ARG A 202 -5.87 27.71 8.87
N ASP A 203 -6.30 26.46 8.85
CA ASP A 203 -5.92 25.41 9.79
C ASP A 203 -5.99 24.06 9.08
N VAL A 204 -5.19 23.10 9.54
CA VAL A 204 -5.16 21.72 9.06
C VAL A 204 -5.17 20.79 10.27
N ARG A 205 -6.31 20.16 10.51
CA ARG A 205 -6.54 19.27 11.66
C ARG A 205 -6.51 17.82 11.23
N LEU A 206 -5.74 17.02 11.96
CA LEU A 206 -5.69 15.57 11.78
C LEU A 206 -6.68 14.89 12.73
N PHE A 207 -7.53 14.07 12.15
CA PHE A 207 -8.39 13.12 12.82
C PHE A 207 -8.07 11.72 12.34
N ARG A 208 -8.47 10.74 13.13
CA ARG A 208 -8.35 9.33 12.78
C ARG A 208 -9.68 8.65 12.94
N PHE A 209 -9.93 7.60 12.18
CA PHE A 209 -11.13 6.80 12.36
C PHE A 209 -10.83 5.32 12.31
N ARG A 210 -11.65 4.55 13.02
CA ARG A 210 -11.65 3.09 12.97
C ARG A 210 -13.07 2.59 12.75
N SER A 211 -13.18 1.47 12.06
CA SER A 211 -14.45 0.75 11.95
C SER A 211 -14.65 -0.10 13.19
N ALA A 212 -15.79 0.07 13.87
CA ALA A 212 -16.24 -0.77 14.98
C ALA A 212 -17.61 -1.37 14.59
N ASP A 213 -17.59 -2.63 14.13
CA ASP A 213 -18.74 -3.34 13.58
C ASP A 213 -19.48 -2.52 12.51
N THR A 214 -20.62 -1.93 12.89
CA THR A 214 -21.52 -1.15 12.03
C THR A 214 -21.39 0.35 12.21
N THR A 215 -20.40 0.81 12.99
CA THR A 215 -20.20 2.22 13.33
C THR A 215 -18.78 2.69 13.02
N ILE A 216 -18.65 3.99 12.77
CA ILE A 216 -17.36 4.65 12.59
C ILE A 216 -17.07 5.48 13.84
N GLU A 217 -15.92 5.20 14.46
CA GLU A 217 -15.45 5.96 15.61
C GLU A 217 -14.34 6.89 15.18
N ILE A 218 -14.47 8.18 15.50
CA ILE A 218 -13.52 9.23 15.12
C ILE A 218 -12.76 9.71 16.36
N PHE A 219 -11.46 9.88 16.21
CA PHE A 219 -10.56 10.33 17.26
C PHE A 219 -9.79 11.57 16.81
N SER A 220 -9.65 12.53 17.71
CA SER A 220 -8.70 13.63 17.53
C SER A 220 -7.27 13.15 17.72
N ARG A 221 -6.28 13.97 17.34
CA ARG A 221 -4.85 13.67 17.52
C ARG A 221 -4.46 13.27 18.96
N SER A 222 -5.15 13.78 19.98
CA SER A 222 -4.90 13.44 21.39
C SER A 222 -5.53 12.11 21.83
N GLY A 223 -6.25 11.42 20.93
CA GLY A 223 -6.96 10.18 21.23
C GLY A 223 -8.35 10.38 21.82
N ILE A 224 -8.83 11.63 21.95
CA ILE A 224 -10.18 11.91 22.43
C ILE A 224 -11.18 11.59 21.31
N ARG A 225 -12.17 10.74 21.61
CA ARG A 225 -13.31 10.41 20.73
C ARG A 225 -14.10 11.67 20.38
N ARG A 226 -14.52 11.78 19.12
CA ARG A 226 -15.32 12.87 18.56
C ARG A 226 -16.52 12.28 17.85
N ASP A 227 -17.66 12.94 18.02
CA ASP A 227 -18.86 12.55 17.29
C ASP A 227 -18.79 13.06 15.85
N VAL A 228 -19.36 12.30 14.93
CA VAL A 228 -19.43 12.65 13.50
C VAL A 228 -19.96 14.07 13.26
N PRO A 229 -21.02 14.55 13.95
CA PRO A 229 -21.52 15.92 13.76
C PRO A 229 -20.56 17.02 14.23
N GLN A 230 -19.63 16.73 15.16
CA GLN A 230 -18.67 17.73 15.67
C GLN A 230 -17.65 18.13 14.61
N LEU A 231 -17.45 17.29 13.58
CA LEU A 231 -16.60 17.62 12.44
C LEU A 231 -17.33 18.49 11.41
N MET A 232 -18.63 18.72 11.57
CA MET A 232 -19.39 19.61 10.70
C MET A 232 -19.15 21.08 11.07
N ASP A 233 -18.90 21.89 10.05
CA ASP A 233 -18.79 23.34 10.17
C ASP A 233 -20.12 24.00 9.79
N SER A 234 -20.56 24.97 10.60
CA SER A 234 -21.74 25.79 10.31
C SER A 234 -21.48 26.82 9.21
N ASP A 235 -20.23 27.22 9.01
CA ASP A 235 -19.87 28.29 8.07
C ASP A 235 -19.62 27.78 6.64
N GLY A 236 -19.56 26.46 6.42
CA GLY A 236 -19.27 25.87 5.12
C GLY A 236 -17.84 26.13 4.62
N ARG A 237 -16.90 26.37 5.54
CA ARG A 237 -15.49 26.71 5.25
C ARG A 237 -14.52 25.58 5.59
N ARG A 238 -15.03 24.41 5.92
CA ARG A 238 -14.24 23.20 6.14
C ARG A 238 -14.29 22.29 4.92
N LEU A 239 -13.11 21.86 4.45
CA LEU A 239 -12.93 20.73 3.54
C LEU A 239 -12.66 19.49 4.38
N ILE A 240 -13.34 18.37 4.09
CA ILE A 240 -13.01 17.08 4.69
C ILE A 240 -12.29 16.21 3.67
N LEU A 241 -11.09 15.76 4.01
CA LEU A 241 -10.31 14.80 3.23
C LEU A 241 -10.24 13.49 4.01
N VAL A 242 -10.79 12.42 3.46
CA VAL A 242 -10.74 11.09 4.09
C VAL A 242 -9.66 10.24 3.42
N ALA A 243 -8.54 10.02 4.09
CA ALA A 243 -7.46 9.19 3.59
C ALA A 243 -7.65 7.72 4.00
N SER A 244 -7.80 6.84 3.01
CA SER A 244 -8.23 5.46 3.22
C SER A 244 -7.85 4.56 2.02
N ASP A 245 -7.67 3.27 2.27
CA ASP A 245 -7.60 2.22 1.23
C ASP A 245 -9.00 1.75 0.77
N CYS A 246 -10.05 2.13 1.49
CA CYS A 246 -11.46 1.83 1.29
C CYS A 246 -11.80 0.33 1.28
N VAL A 247 -11.03 -0.49 2.03
CA VAL A 247 -11.21 -1.95 2.07
C VAL A 247 -11.91 -2.43 3.34
N SER A 248 -11.83 -1.67 4.45
CA SER A 248 -12.29 -2.15 5.76
C SER A 248 -13.79 -2.49 5.83
N PRO A 249 -14.21 -3.30 6.83
CA PRO A 249 -15.62 -3.69 6.97
C PRO A 249 -16.59 -2.50 7.02
N GLY A 250 -16.19 -1.37 7.63
CA GLY A 250 -16.98 -0.15 7.70
C GLY A 250 -17.25 0.50 6.34
N TRP A 251 -16.38 0.28 5.36
CA TRP A 251 -16.62 0.66 3.98
C TRP A 251 -17.58 -0.30 3.29
N ARG A 252 -17.38 -1.61 3.46
CA ARG A 252 -18.21 -2.65 2.83
C ARG A 252 -19.65 -2.67 3.33
N ASN A 253 -19.85 -2.45 4.63
CA ASN A 253 -21.18 -2.45 5.26
C ASN A 253 -21.90 -1.09 5.20
N GLY A 254 -21.28 -0.08 4.58
CA GLY A 254 -21.86 1.25 4.39
C GLY A 254 -21.81 2.17 5.62
N ALA A 255 -21.20 1.78 6.74
CA ALA A 255 -21.04 2.64 7.91
C ALA A 255 -20.28 3.94 7.57
N MET A 256 -19.19 3.82 6.80
CA MET A 256 -18.43 4.98 6.33
C MET A 256 -19.21 5.79 5.29
N ALA A 257 -19.97 5.13 4.42
CA ALA A 257 -20.82 5.82 3.43
C ALA A 257 -21.86 6.71 4.12
N LYS A 258 -22.50 6.24 5.20
CA LYS A 258 -23.42 7.06 6.02
C LYS A 258 -22.76 8.33 6.57
N VAL A 259 -21.54 8.21 7.10
CA VAL A 259 -20.75 9.34 7.60
C VAL A 259 -20.43 10.34 6.49
N LEU A 260 -19.98 9.84 5.35
CA LEU A 260 -19.63 10.68 4.19
C LEU A 260 -20.85 11.39 3.61
N VAL A 261 -22.00 10.73 3.52
CA VAL A 261 -23.28 11.34 3.10
C VAL A 261 -23.69 12.45 4.07
N GLN A 262 -23.58 12.21 5.37
CA GLN A 262 -23.90 13.22 6.38
C GLN A 262 -23.02 14.47 6.26
N TRP A 263 -21.71 14.30 6.06
CA TRP A 263 -20.79 15.42 5.85
C TRP A 263 -21.00 16.11 4.50
N GLY A 264 -21.11 15.33 3.42
CA GLY A 264 -21.26 15.78 2.04
C GLY A 264 -22.57 16.54 1.80
N ALA A 265 -23.57 16.36 2.66
CA ALA A 265 -24.79 17.15 2.63
C ALA A 265 -24.53 18.65 2.91
N ARG A 266 -23.52 19.00 3.73
CA ARG A 266 -23.28 20.37 4.20
C ARG A 266 -21.92 20.94 3.80
N MET A 267 -20.94 20.11 3.48
CA MET A 267 -19.57 20.54 3.20
C MET A 267 -18.99 19.79 2.00
N PRO A 268 -17.95 20.33 1.35
CA PRO A 268 -17.14 19.58 0.40
C PRO A 268 -16.33 18.49 1.11
N VAL A 269 -16.51 17.26 0.64
CA VAL A 269 -15.85 16.05 1.14
C VAL A 269 -15.20 15.34 -0.04
N ALA A 270 -13.95 14.90 0.12
CA ALA A 270 -13.27 14.07 -0.86
C ALA A 270 -12.58 12.89 -0.19
N ILE A 271 -12.55 11.76 -0.91
CA ILE A 271 -11.85 10.55 -0.49
C ILE A 271 -10.46 10.63 -1.10
N VAL A 272 -9.42 10.63 -0.27
CA VAL A 272 -8.04 10.48 -0.70
C VAL A 272 -7.73 8.99 -0.72
N GLN A 273 -7.85 8.39 -1.89
CA GLN A 273 -7.67 6.95 -2.06
C GLN A 273 -6.18 6.64 -2.16
N MET A 274 -5.71 5.79 -1.24
CA MET A 274 -4.30 5.43 -1.11
C MET A 274 -3.86 4.38 -2.14
N LEU A 275 -4.80 3.57 -2.64
CA LEU A 275 -4.54 2.60 -3.70
C LEU A 275 -4.62 3.25 -5.09
N PRO A 276 -3.88 2.73 -6.10
CA PRO A 276 -4.03 3.17 -7.48
C PRO A 276 -5.38 2.75 -8.06
N GLU A 277 -5.83 3.49 -9.07
CA GLU A 277 -7.14 3.34 -9.70
C GLU A 277 -7.43 1.92 -10.21
N THR A 278 -6.40 1.22 -10.69
CA THR A 278 -6.50 -0.17 -11.16
C THR A 278 -7.02 -1.15 -10.09
N LEU A 279 -6.84 -0.82 -8.81
CA LEU A 279 -7.28 -1.65 -7.69
C LEU A 279 -8.64 -1.22 -7.11
N TRP A 280 -9.20 -0.08 -7.53
CA TRP A 280 -10.42 0.47 -6.91
C TRP A 280 -11.63 -0.44 -7.07
N ARG A 281 -11.69 -1.21 -8.18
CA ARG A 281 -12.73 -2.21 -8.42
C ARG A 281 -12.83 -3.28 -7.33
N HIS A 282 -11.76 -3.50 -6.57
CA HIS A 282 -11.71 -4.46 -5.46
C HIS A 282 -11.92 -3.79 -4.08
N THR A 283 -12.15 -2.48 -4.05
CA THR A 283 -12.49 -1.71 -2.85
C THR A 283 -14.00 -1.47 -2.77
N ALA A 284 -14.50 -0.97 -1.64
CA ALA A 284 -15.91 -0.61 -1.53
C ALA A 284 -16.35 0.51 -2.50
N LEU A 285 -15.40 1.31 -3.00
CA LEU A 285 -15.66 2.42 -3.93
C LEU A 285 -16.13 1.91 -5.31
N GLY A 286 -15.63 0.75 -5.76
CA GLY A 286 -15.83 0.31 -7.14
C GLY A 286 -15.09 1.19 -8.15
N SER A 287 -15.67 1.36 -9.35
CA SER A 287 -15.09 2.20 -10.41
C SER A 287 -15.68 3.61 -10.38
N THR A 288 -14.89 4.64 -10.69
CA THR A 288 -15.42 6.00 -10.86
C THR A 288 -16.25 6.08 -12.13
N SER A 289 -17.57 6.13 -11.97
CA SER A 289 -18.51 6.15 -13.09
C SER A 289 -19.05 7.54 -13.42
N ILE A 290 -18.78 8.56 -12.59
CA ILE A 290 -19.41 9.89 -12.73
C ILE A 290 -18.39 11.02 -12.86
N SER A 291 -18.82 12.10 -13.52
CA SER A 291 -18.07 13.35 -13.64
C SER A 291 -18.75 14.45 -12.82
N LEU A 292 -17.97 15.09 -11.95
CA LEU A 292 -18.41 16.08 -10.98
C LEU A 292 -17.95 17.48 -11.39
N ARG A 293 -18.81 18.49 -11.19
CA ARG A 293 -18.47 19.89 -11.40
C ARG A 293 -19.11 20.76 -10.33
N ALA A 294 -18.36 21.71 -9.77
CA ALA A 294 -18.92 22.76 -8.93
C ALA A 294 -19.34 23.97 -9.78
N VAL A 295 -20.51 24.53 -9.47
CA VAL A 295 -20.97 25.79 -10.07
C VAL A 295 -20.43 27.00 -9.30
N LEU A 296 -20.29 26.88 -7.98
CA LEU A 296 -19.71 27.90 -7.10
C LEU A 296 -18.56 27.30 -6.29
N PRO A 297 -17.55 28.09 -5.90
CA PRO A 297 -16.44 27.60 -5.09
C PRO A 297 -16.91 27.09 -3.72
N GLY A 298 -16.41 25.92 -3.30
CA GLY A 298 -16.63 25.38 -1.95
C GLY A 298 -18.04 24.87 -1.66
N VAL A 299 -18.85 24.60 -2.69
CA VAL A 299 -20.18 24.00 -2.50
C VAL A 299 -20.08 22.61 -1.86
N SER A 300 -21.12 22.20 -1.13
CA SER A 300 -21.19 20.84 -0.60
C SER A 300 -21.38 19.81 -1.70
N ASN A 301 -21.07 18.55 -1.41
CA ASN A 301 -21.21 17.46 -2.38
C ASN A 301 -22.64 17.32 -2.90
N LYS A 302 -23.65 17.63 -2.06
CA LYS A 302 -25.07 17.67 -2.45
C LYS A 302 -25.37 18.67 -3.58
N HIS A 303 -24.58 19.72 -3.72
CA HIS A 303 -24.77 20.78 -4.73
C HIS A 303 -23.81 20.66 -5.91
N LEU A 304 -23.06 19.55 -6.03
CA LEU A 304 -22.26 19.29 -7.23
C LEU A 304 -23.17 18.94 -8.40
N ALA A 305 -22.86 19.51 -9.57
CA ALA A 305 -23.44 19.05 -10.83
C ALA A 305 -22.79 17.72 -11.21
N VAL A 306 -23.61 16.72 -11.52
CA VAL A 306 -23.16 15.37 -11.86
C VAL A 306 -23.55 15.02 -13.28
N THR A 307 -22.58 14.55 -14.06
CA THR A 307 -22.80 13.91 -15.35
C THR A 307 -22.61 12.41 -15.19
N ARG A 308 -23.64 11.63 -15.58
CA ARG A 308 -23.67 10.17 -15.49
C ARG A 308 -23.63 9.56 -16.90
N PRO A 309 -23.07 8.35 -17.07
CA PRO A 309 -23.18 7.61 -18.31
C PRO A 309 -24.63 7.33 -18.67
N SER A 310 -24.95 7.30 -19.96
CA SER A 310 -26.35 7.17 -20.42
C SER A 310 -27.03 5.86 -20.01
N TRP A 311 -26.25 4.81 -19.77
CA TRP A 311 -26.73 3.50 -19.33
C TRP A 311 -27.00 3.41 -17.81
N ASP A 312 -26.52 4.36 -17.01
CA ASP A 312 -26.72 4.40 -15.56
C ASP A 312 -27.89 5.34 -15.21
N GLN A 313 -29.09 4.76 -15.17
CA GLN A 313 -30.35 5.45 -14.90
C GLN A 313 -30.94 5.09 -13.54
N GLU A 314 -30.18 4.42 -12.66
CA GLU A 314 -30.71 3.99 -11.37
C GLU A 314 -31.11 5.20 -10.49
N PRO A 315 -32.20 5.08 -9.70
CA PRO A 315 -32.57 6.09 -8.73
C PRO A 315 -31.50 6.24 -7.65
N LEU A 316 -31.00 7.47 -7.45
CA LEU A 316 -29.89 7.72 -6.52
C LEU A 316 -30.29 7.68 -5.04
N GLY A 317 -31.59 7.77 -4.71
CA GLY A 317 -32.06 7.75 -3.33
C GLY A 317 -31.39 8.82 -2.46
N ASP A 318 -30.79 8.38 -1.35
CA ASP A 318 -30.02 9.23 -0.43
C ASP A 318 -28.53 9.36 -0.80
N SER A 319 -28.14 8.83 -1.96
CA SER A 319 -26.73 8.81 -2.39
C SER A 319 -26.22 10.19 -2.77
N LEU A 320 -24.99 10.48 -2.36
CA LEU A 320 -24.30 11.71 -2.71
C LEU A 320 -23.04 11.42 -3.53
N PRO A 321 -22.71 12.30 -4.50
CA PRO A 321 -21.47 12.17 -5.26
C PRO A 321 -20.27 12.45 -4.35
N MET A 322 -19.22 11.64 -4.49
CA MET A 322 -17.97 11.76 -3.74
C MET A 322 -16.79 11.80 -4.72
N PRO A 323 -16.05 12.91 -4.78
CA PRO A 323 -14.76 12.97 -5.44
C PRO A 323 -13.80 11.93 -4.84
N VAL A 324 -13.12 11.17 -5.70
CA VAL A 324 -12.05 10.24 -5.31
C VAL A 324 -10.74 10.77 -5.87
N VAL A 325 -9.82 11.15 -4.98
CA VAL A 325 -8.60 11.89 -5.28
C VAL A 325 -7.39 11.00 -5.03
N THR A 326 -6.53 10.84 -6.03
CA THR A 326 -5.19 10.25 -5.85
C THR A 326 -4.18 11.31 -5.42
N LEU A 327 -3.07 10.89 -4.80
CA LEU A 327 -1.92 11.75 -4.47
C LEU A 327 -1.01 12.03 -5.68
N GLU A 328 -1.61 12.27 -6.83
CA GLU A 328 -0.93 12.63 -8.07
C GLU A 328 -1.16 14.11 -8.38
N PRO A 329 -0.17 14.84 -8.94
CA PRO A 329 -0.32 16.27 -9.21
C PRO A 329 -1.51 16.64 -10.10
N ASP A 330 -1.81 15.80 -11.10
CA ASP A 330 -2.90 16.07 -12.05
C ASP A 330 -4.28 15.87 -11.42
N SER A 331 -4.44 14.79 -10.65
CA SER A 331 -5.62 14.56 -9.80
C SER A 331 -5.83 15.70 -8.82
N ALA A 332 -4.79 16.10 -8.06
CA ALA A 332 -4.86 17.21 -7.12
C ALA A 332 -5.25 18.54 -7.79
N ARG A 333 -4.73 18.81 -9.00
CA ARG A 333 -5.02 20.03 -9.76
C ARG A 333 -6.46 20.05 -10.24
N ALA A 334 -6.92 18.94 -10.82
CA ALA A 334 -8.27 18.81 -11.33
C ALA A 334 -9.30 18.90 -10.20
N TRP A 335 -9.02 18.25 -9.06
CA TRP A 335 -9.84 18.33 -7.86
C TRP A 335 -9.90 19.76 -7.31
N ALA A 336 -8.75 20.43 -7.11
CA ALA A 336 -8.71 21.80 -6.62
C ALA A 336 -9.45 22.78 -7.54
N GLY A 337 -9.30 22.61 -8.86
CA GLY A 337 -10.03 23.39 -9.85
C GLY A 337 -11.55 23.15 -9.81
N MET A 338 -11.97 21.90 -9.67
CA MET A 338 -13.37 21.53 -9.52
C MET A 338 -13.97 22.14 -8.25
N VAL A 339 -13.34 21.99 -7.09
CA VAL A 339 -13.85 22.57 -5.82
C VAL A 339 -13.89 24.11 -5.88
N MET A 340 -12.94 24.74 -6.55
CA MET A 340 -12.89 26.20 -6.70
C MET A 340 -13.70 26.74 -7.89
N ALA A 341 -14.49 25.89 -8.55
CA ALA A 341 -15.32 26.22 -9.70
C ALA A 341 -14.56 26.93 -10.84
N THR A 342 -13.35 26.48 -11.15
CA THR A 342 -12.52 27.02 -12.24
C THR A 342 -12.87 26.44 -13.62
N GLY A 343 -14.07 25.86 -13.77
CA GLY A 343 -14.52 25.22 -15.01
C GLY A 343 -14.09 23.77 -15.21
N THR A 344 -13.37 23.17 -14.25
CA THR A 344 -12.85 21.80 -14.33
C THR A 344 -13.88 20.78 -13.86
N SER A 345 -13.99 19.65 -14.57
CA SER A 345 -14.71 18.46 -14.11
C SER A 345 -13.75 17.45 -13.48
N PHE A 346 -14.26 16.62 -12.57
CA PHE A 346 -13.44 15.66 -11.81
C PHE A 346 -14.18 14.33 -11.60
N PRO A 347 -13.51 13.17 -11.70
CA PRO A 347 -14.16 11.87 -11.49
C PRO A 347 -14.64 11.68 -10.05
N GLY A 348 -15.67 10.85 -9.88
CA GLY A 348 -16.17 10.48 -8.56
C GLY A 348 -16.98 9.19 -8.57
N VAL A 349 -17.54 8.87 -7.40
CA VAL A 349 -18.44 7.74 -7.15
C VAL A 349 -19.71 8.22 -6.45
N PHE A 350 -20.79 7.46 -6.52
CA PHE A 350 -21.93 7.66 -5.62
C PHE A 350 -21.76 6.81 -4.37
N LEU A 351 -22.00 7.40 -3.20
CA LEU A 351 -22.12 6.67 -1.94
C LEU A 351 -23.52 6.88 -1.35
N GLY A 352 -24.24 5.78 -1.11
CA GLY A 352 -25.55 5.75 -0.46
C GLY A 352 -25.45 5.49 1.04
N SER A 353 -26.42 6.01 1.81
CA SER A 353 -26.50 5.74 3.26
C SER A 353 -27.27 4.46 3.56
N SER A 354 -28.17 4.07 2.65
CA SER A 354 -28.84 2.77 2.70
C SER A 354 -27.93 1.69 2.11
N ALA A 355 -27.80 0.57 2.82
CA ALA A 355 -27.10 -0.64 2.36
C ALA A 355 -27.87 -1.36 1.24
N SER A 356 -28.37 -0.61 0.27
CA SER A 356 -29.06 -1.14 -0.91
C SER A 356 -28.04 -1.43 -2.00
N ARG A 357 -27.13 -2.36 -1.73
CA ARG A 357 -26.69 -3.32 -2.75
C ARG A 357 -27.47 -4.60 -2.49
N GLU A 358 -28.77 -4.55 -2.81
CA GLU A 358 -29.59 -5.77 -2.90
C GLU A 358 -29.38 -6.51 -4.25
N SER A 359 -28.56 -5.97 -5.15
CA SER A 359 -28.04 -6.70 -6.32
C SER A 359 -26.76 -7.48 -5.98
N GLU A 360 -26.86 -8.35 -4.98
CA GLU A 360 -26.01 -9.53 -4.77
C GLU A 360 -26.76 -10.56 -3.90
N LYS A 361 -28.11 -10.60 -4.04
CA LYS A 361 -28.93 -11.79 -3.73
C LYS A 361 -28.78 -12.87 -4.82
N GLU A 362 -27.63 -12.95 -5.48
CA GLU A 362 -27.15 -14.22 -6.02
C GLU A 362 -26.32 -14.87 -4.91
N SER A 363 -27.03 -15.58 -4.03
CA SER A 363 -26.48 -16.68 -3.24
C SER A 363 -25.10 -16.44 -2.61
N SER A 364 -25.01 -15.56 -1.61
CA SER A 364 -24.14 -15.92 -0.48
C SER A 364 -24.74 -17.19 0.14
N PRO A 365 -24.11 -18.36 0.05
CA PRO A 365 -24.59 -19.50 0.81
C PRO A 365 -24.60 -19.05 2.27
N SER A 366 -25.78 -19.11 2.90
CA SER A 366 -25.97 -18.98 4.35
C SER A 366 -24.70 -19.38 5.06
N ALA A 367 -24.14 -18.50 5.90
CA ALA A 367 -22.93 -18.67 6.71
C ALA A 367 -22.80 -20.11 7.23
N LYS A 368 -22.32 -21.00 6.37
CA LYS A 368 -21.58 -22.17 6.75
C LYS A 368 -20.35 -21.56 7.36
N GLU A 369 -19.95 -22.03 8.53
CA GLU A 369 -18.64 -21.72 9.11
C GLU A 369 -17.62 -21.78 7.97
N GLU A 370 -17.24 -20.61 7.44
CA GLU A 370 -16.30 -20.53 6.33
C GLU A 370 -15.00 -20.99 6.94
N LYS A 371 -14.69 -22.26 6.69
CA LYS A 371 -13.47 -22.89 7.14
C LYS A 371 -12.36 -21.95 6.72
N GLN A 372 -11.65 -21.40 7.71
CA GLN A 372 -10.58 -20.47 7.42
C GLN A 372 -9.64 -21.13 6.40
N PRO A 373 -9.34 -20.46 5.28
CA PRO A 373 -8.56 -21.08 4.22
C PRO A 373 -7.22 -21.52 4.79
N ASP A 374 -6.80 -22.71 4.39
CA ASP A 374 -5.50 -23.27 4.77
C ASP A 374 -4.37 -22.39 4.19
N ALA A 375 -3.15 -22.51 4.72
CA ALA A 375 -1.99 -21.75 4.31
C ALA A 375 -1.77 -21.79 2.79
N LEU A 376 -1.87 -22.98 2.17
CA LEU A 376 -1.70 -23.15 0.73
C LEU A 376 -2.81 -22.44 -0.06
N GLU A 377 -4.05 -22.55 0.41
CA GLU A 377 -5.21 -21.92 -0.20
C GLU A 377 -5.12 -20.39 -0.12
N ARG A 378 -4.67 -19.84 1.01
CA ARG A 378 -4.42 -18.39 1.16
C ARG A 378 -3.38 -17.88 0.17
N VAL A 379 -2.27 -18.60 0.01
CA VAL A 379 -1.22 -18.22 -0.94
C VAL A 379 -1.73 -18.30 -2.37
N GLN A 380 -2.57 -19.30 -2.70
CA GLN A 380 -3.16 -19.41 -4.03
C GLN A 380 -4.15 -18.28 -4.31
N ILE A 381 -5.08 -17.98 -3.40
CA ILE A 381 -6.01 -16.85 -3.51
C ILE A 381 -5.23 -15.54 -3.68
N PHE A 382 -4.16 -15.35 -2.90
CA PHE A 382 -3.31 -14.16 -3.02
C PHE A 382 -2.63 -14.10 -4.39
N ARG A 383 -2.10 -15.21 -4.90
CA ARG A 383 -1.46 -15.27 -6.22
C ARG A 383 -2.42 -14.91 -7.35
N ASP A 384 -3.69 -15.27 -7.22
CA ASP A 384 -4.71 -15.04 -8.25
C ASP A 384 -5.23 -13.59 -8.23
N LEU A 385 -5.23 -12.93 -7.07
CA LEU A 385 -5.75 -11.58 -6.89
C LEU A 385 -4.69 -10.48 -6.91
N ALA A 386 -3.47 -10.78 -6.45
CA ALA A 386 -2.41 -9.81 -6.32
C ALA A 386 -1.68 -9.59 -7.65
N SER A 387 -1.04 -8.44 -7.78
CA SER A 387 -0.05 -8.24 -8.83
C SER A 387 1.07 -9.28 -8.72
N ARG A 388 1.65 -9.65 -9.87
CA ARG A 388 2.87 -10.49 -9.92
C ARG A 388 3.94 -9.90 -9.01
N GLU A 389 3.94 -8.57 -8.98
CA GLU A 389 4.85 -7.77 -8.24
C GLU A 389 4.73 -7.94 -6.72
N ALA A 390 3.51 -7.86 -6.20
CA ALA A 390 3.19 -8.09 -4.80
C ALA A 390 3.41 -9.55 -4.40
N PHE A 391 3.13 -10.51 -5.29
CA PHE A 391 3.43 -11.92 -5.07
C PHE A 391 4.94 -12.16 -4.89
N GLN A 392 5.76 -11.64 -5.80
CA GLN A 392 7.22 -11.76 -5.69
C GLN A 392 7.76 -11.08 -4.42
N LEU A 393 7.20 -9.94 -4.04
CA LEU A 393 7.55 -9.28 -2.78
C LEU A 393 7.22 -10.19 -1.58
N ALA A 394 6.04 -10.79 -1.52
CA ALA A 394 5.68 -11.73 -0.45
C ALA A 394 6.66 -12.91 -0.34
N VAL A 395 7.13 -13.43 -1.48
CA VAL A 395 8.17 -14.49 -1.53
C VAL A 395 9.49 -14.01 -0.90
N TYR A 396 9.97 -12.80 -1.24
CA TYR A 396 11.19 -12.27 -0.61
C TYR A 396 11.02 -11.96 0.88
N LEU A 397 9.82 -11.51 1.29
CA LEU A 397 9.50 -11.24 2.68
C LEU A 397 9.53 -12.51 3.55
N ALA A 398 9.30 -13.70 2.96
CA ALA A 398 9.44 -14.97 3.67
C ALA A 398 10.84 -15.22 4.26
N ALA A 399 11.87 -14.57 3.72
CA ALA A 399 13.27 -14.72 4.14
C ALA A 399 13.73 -13.69 5.21
N VAL A 400 12.87 -12.75 5.62
CA VAL A 400 13.25 -11.66 6.54
C VAL A 400 12.27 -11.47 7.71
N PRO A 401 12.67 -10.77 8.78
CA PRO A 401 11.76 -10.29 9.80
C PRO A 401 10.75 -9.28 9.23
N LEU A 402 9.48 -9.40 9.61
CA LEU A 402 8.41 -8.58 9.03
C LEU A 402 8.09 -7.36 9.89
N THR A 403 9.05 -6.45 9.99
CA THR A 403 8.74 -5.07 10.41
C THR A 403 8.56 -4.20 9.17
N LEU A 404 7.68 -3.20 9.23
CA LEU A 404 7.42 -2.32 8.08
C LEU A 404 8.68 -1.69 7.48
N PRO A 405 9.67 -1.24 8.27
CA PRO A 405 10.91 -0.71 7.71
C PRO A 405 11.73 -1.75 6.94
N VAL A 406 11.82 -2.97 7.46
CA VAL A 406 12.53 -4.07 6.78
C VAL A 406 11.80 -4.46 5.48
N MET A 407 10.47 -4.51 5.51
CA MET A 407 9.68 -4.79 4.30
C MET A 407 9.90 -3.74 3.20
N ARG A 408 9.94 -2.45 3.57
CA ARG A 408 10.27 -1.36 2.63
C ARG A 408 11.70 -1.44 2.11
N LEU A 409 12.63 -1.90 2.93
CA LEU A 409 14.02 -2.08 2.55
C LEU A 409 14.19 -3.20 1.53
N VAL A 410 13.55 -4.35 1.74
CA VAL A 410 13.45 -5.44 0.75
C VAL A 410 12.83 -4.91 -0.55
N GLN A 411 11.68 -4.22 -0.44
CA GLN A 411 10.99 -3.66 -1.61
C GLN A 411 11.91 -2.74 -2.44
N ARG A 412 12.69 -1.89 -1.79
CA ARG A 412 13.56 -0.91 -2.46
C ARG A 412 14.83 -1.53 -3.05
N THR A 413 15.35 -2.59 -2.43
CA THR A 413 16.60 -3.22 -2.85
C THR A 413 16.39 -4.26 -3.94
N MET A 414 15.27 -4.99 -3.88
CA MET A 414 14.96 -6.07 -4.82
C MET A 414 14.25 -5.59 -6.09
N PHE A 415 13.75 -4.35 -6.13
CA PHE A 415 12.99 -3.82 -7.26
C PHE A 415 13.38 -2.38 -7.61
N ARG A 416 13.48 -2.07 -8.91
CA ARG A 416 13.90 -0.75 -9.41
C ARG A 416 12.77 0.29 -9.44
N ASP A 417 11.56 -0.10 -9.82
CA ASP A 417 10.44 0.81 -10.10
C ASP A 417 9.20 0.58 -9.20
N TYR A 418 9.38 -0.05 -8.03
CA TYR A 418 8.24 -0.47 -7.21
C TYR A 418 7.57 0.64 -6.41
N ARG A 419 6.24 0.63 -6.48
CA ARG A 419 5.36 1.58 -5.77
C ARG A 419 4.92 1.01 -4.42
N GLN A 420 4.66 1.88 -3.44
CA GLN A 420 4.15 1.52 -2.10
C GLN A 420 2.90 0.62 -2.14
N VAL A 421 2.14 0.66 -3.23
CA VAL A 421 0.97 -0.19 -3.47
C VAL A 421 1.27 -1.69 -3.35
N HIS A 422 2.40 -2.19 -3.85
CA HIS A 422 2.64 -3.64 -3.84
C HIS A 422 2.83 -4.19 -2.42
N LEU A 423 3.43 -3.37 -1.54
CA LEU A 423 3.47 -3.70 -0.13
C LEU A 423 2.06 -3.65 0.50
N ALA A 424 1.25 -2.65 0.14
CA ALA A 424 -0.15 -2.60 0.59
C ALA A 424 -0.96 -3.82 0.12
N GLU A 425 -0.75 -4.31 -1.10
CA GLU A 425 -1.38 -5.55 -1.59
C GLU A 425 -1.03 -6.76 -0.70
N VAL A 426 0.23 -6.90 -0.25
CA VAL A 426 0.62 -7.96 0.71
C VAL A 426 -0.16 -7.85 2.04
N PHE A 427 -0.32 -6.62 2.55
CA PHE A 427 -1.11 -6.39 3.77
C PHE A 427 -2.61 -6.70 3.57
N LEU A 428 -3.17 -6.36 2.41
CA LEU A 428 -4.58 -6.58 2.08
C LEU A 428 -4.87 -8.03 1.67
N GLY A 429 -3.85 -8.76 1.21
CA GLY A 429 -3.93 -10.15 0.77
C GLY A 429 -4.21 -11.16 1.88
N GLY A 430 -4.26 -10.73 3.14
CA GLY A 430 -4.58 -11.60 4.27
C GLY A 430 -3.48 -12.60 4.63
N LEU A 431 -2.26 -12.39 4.14
CA LEU A 431 -1.09 -13.23 4.44
C LEU A 431 -0.47 -12.92 5.80
N LEU A 432 -0.59 -11.67 6.25
CA LEU A 432 0.06 -11.16 7.45
C LEU A 432 -0.90 -11.09 8.63
N GLU A 433 -0.35 -11.25 9.82
CA GLU A 433 -0.97 -10.90 11.08
C GLU A 433 -0.05 -10.01 11.91
N ARG A 434 -0.64 -9.19 12.78
CA ARG A 434 0.11 -8.28 13.64
C ARG A 434 0.36 -8.99 14.98
N LEU A 435 1.64 -9.13 15.36
CA LEU A 435 2.03 -9.73 16.63
C LEU A 435 1.96 -8.74 17.79
N THR A 436 2.34 -7.48 17.56
CA THR A 436 2.25 -6.44 18.59
C THR A 436 0.79 -6.11 18.88
N PRO A 437 0.30 -6.21 20.13
CA PRO A 437 -1.08 -5.85 20.46
C PRO A 437 -1.46 -4.43 20.02
N ALA A 438 -2.73 -4.22 19.64
CA ALA A 438 -3.20 -2.96 19.08
C ALA A 438 -3.27 -1.80 20.10
N ASP A 439 -3.33 -2.13 21.39
CA ASP A 439 -3.41 -1.22 22.54
C ASP A 439 -2.04 -0.69 23.00
N VAL A 440 -0.94 -1.34 22.60
CA VAL A 440 0.42 -0.89 22.90
C VAL A 440 0.76 0.35 22.07
N ARG A 441 0.98 1.48 22.74
CA ARG A 441 1.50 2.71 22.12
C ARG A 441 3.00 2.56 21.84
N CYS A 442 3.34 2.27 20.60
CA CYS A 442 4.71 2.15 20.10
C CYS A 442 4.92 3.01 18.84
N ASP A 443 6.18 3.26 18.45
CA ASP A 443 6.39 3.78 17.09
C ASP A 443 5.96 2.69 16.11
N PRO A 444 5.14 2.98 15.09
CA PRO A 444 4.71 1.92 14.20
C PRO A 444 5.81 1.39 13.26
N SER A 445 7.06 1.87 13.34
CA SER A 445 8.24 1.16 12.81
C SER A 445 8.64 -0.05 13.64
N GLU A 446 8.21 -0.10 14.91
CA GLU A 446 8.48 -1.15 15.89
C GLU A 446 7.35 -2.19 15.95
N VAL A 447 6.27 -1.99 15.19
CA VAL A 447 5.19 -2.97 15.09
C VAL A 447 5.69 -4.18 14.31
N GLU A 448 5.57 -5.34 14.96
CA GLU A 448 5.92 -6.63 14.42
C GLU A 448 4.73 -7.29 13.75
N TYR A 449 4.98 -7.84 12.58
CA TYR A 449 4.07 -8.71 11.86
C TYR A 449 4.70 -10.09 11.74
N ASP A 450 3.86 -11.09 11.50
CA ASP A 450 4.31 -12.37 10.97
C ASP A 450 3.36 -12.82 9.84
N PHE A 451 3.79 -13.82 9.08
CA PHE A 451 2.86 -14.55 8.25
C PHE A 451 1.92 -15.35 9.13
N ARG A 452 0.66 -15.45 8.72
CA ARG A 452 -0.27 -16.40 9.33
C ARG A 452 0.31 -17.81 9.26
N GLU A 453 -0.13 -18.67 10.18
CA GLU A 453 0.33 -20.05 10.33
C GLU A 453 0.49 -20.77 8.98
N GLY A 454 1.67 -21.36 8.73
CA GLY A 454 2.02 -22.13 7.54
C GLY A 454 2.27 -21.34 6.24
N VAL A 455 1.88 -20.06 6.16
CA VAL A 455 2.01 -19.25 4.93
C VAL A 455 3.48 -19.01 4.59
N ARG A 456 4.33 -18.77 5.60
CA ARG A 456 5.78 -18.57 5.41
C ARG A 456 6.42 -19.77 4.71
N ASP A 457 6.08 -20.99 5.12
CA ASP A 457 6.65 -22.22 4.58
C ASP A 457 6.22 -22.46 3.13
N VAL A 458 4.97 -22.13 2.80
CA VAL A 458 4.46 -22.23 1.42
C VAL A 458 5.18 -21.22 0.51
N LEU A 459 5.35 -19.97 0.94
CA LEU A 459 6.08 -18.96 0.17
C LEU A 459 7.58 -19.27 0.06
N ALA A 460 8.19 -19.81 1.12
CA ALA A 460 9.59 -20.20 1.14
C ALA A 460 9.90 -21.36 0.16
N LYS A 461 8.93 -22.19 -0.21
CA LYS A 461 9.11 -23.18 -1.30
C LYS A 461 9.29 -22.53 -2.67
N SER A 462 8.89 -21.27 -2.82
CA SER A 462 8.98 -20.53 -4.08
C SER A 462 10.26 -19.69 -4.20
N ILE A 463 11.07 -19.56 -3.14
CA ILE A 463 12.34 -18.83 -3.17
C ILE A 463 13.53 -19.79 -3.35
N ARG A 464 14.43 -19.49 -4.29
CA ARG A 464 15.69 -20.22 -4.42
C ARG A 464 16.67 -19.79 -3.33
N ARG A 465 17.58 -20.69 -2.92
CA ARG A 465 18.63 -20.35 -1.93
C ARG A 465 19.49 -19.15 -2.35
N SER A 466 19.79 -19.02 -3.64
CA SER A 466 20.53 -17.88 -4.18
C SER A 466 19.77 -16.57 -4.00
N GLU A 467 18.46 -16.56 -4.27
CA GLU A 467 17.60 -15.38 -4.15
C GLU A 467 17.45 -14.94 -2.69
N ALA A 468 17.33 -15.88 -1.75
CA ALA A 468 17.29 -15.55 -0.32
C ALA A 468 18.62 -14.91 0.16
N GLY A 469 19.77 -15.40 -0.35
CA GLY A 469 21.07 -14.80 -0.10
C GLY A 469 21.22 -13.40 -0.70
N GLU A 470 20.74 -13.22 -1.94
CA GLU A 470 20.72 -11.93 -2.64
C GLU A 470 19.90 -10.88 -1.89
N VAL A 471 18.76 -11.25 -1.30
CA VAL A 471 17.97 -10.34 -0.45
C VAL A 471 18.81 -9.83 0.72
N LEU A 472 19.45 -10.72 1.47
CA LEU A 472 20.26 -10.33 2.62
C LEU A 472 21.46 -9.47 2.23
N GLU A 473 22.14 -9.81 1.12
CA GLU A 473 23.28 -9.07 0.59
C GLU A 473 22.87 -7.66 0.11
N ALA A 474 21.77 -7.56 -0.65
CA ALA A 474 21.28 -6.29 -1.17
C ALA A 474 20.86 -5.33 -0.05
N ILE A 475 20.19 -5.85 0.98
CA ILE A 475 19.83 -5.10 2.18
C ILE A 475 21.08 -4.63 2.92
N SER A 476 22.04 -5.52 3.13
CA SER A 476 23.30 -5.23 3.81
C SER A 476 24.07 -4.10 3.13
N LYS A 477 24.27 -4.22 1.81
CA LYS A 477 24.92 -3.18 0.99
C LYS A 477 24.19 -1.85 1.05
N TYR A 478 22.86 -1.87 0.99
CA TYR A 478 22.07 -0.64 1.05
C TYR A 478 22.25 0.11 2.39
N VAL A 479 22.28 -0.63 3.52
CA VAL A 479 22.52 -0.05 4.85
C VAL A 479 23.90 0.62 4.91
N GLU A 480 24.92 -0.02 4.33
CA GLU A 480 26.29 0.50 4.27
C GLU A 480 26.41 1.76 3.39
N ASP A 481 25.79 1.75 2.21
CA ASP A 481 25.93 2.83 1.21
C ASP A 481 25.23 4.14 1.60
N HIS A 482 24.28 4.08 2.55
CA HIS A 482 23.38 5.20 2.84
C HIS A 482 23.49 5.73 4.28
N THR A 483 24.57 5.41 4.99
CA THR A 483 24.84 5.92 6.35
C THR A 483 24.97 7.45 6.38
N GLY A 484 24.36 8.11 7.37
CA GLY A 484 24.52 9.55 7.59
C GLY A 484 23.62 10.47 6.74
N LYS A 485 22.75 9.92 5.89
CA LYS A 485 21.68 10.68 5.22
C LYS A 485 20.50 10.91 6.19
N PRO A 486 19.79 12.05 6.10
CA PRO A 486 18.67 12.31 7.00
C PRO A 486 17.49 11.34 6.74
N PHE A 487 17.24 10.51 7.78
CA PHE A 487 16.03 9.74 8.16
C PHE A 487 15.82 8.34 7.54
N ASP A 488 15.26 7.28 8.21
CA ASP A 488 14.02 7.30 9.05
C ASP A 488 13.67 6.15 10.08
N PHE A 489 14.48 5.14 10.43
CA PHE A 489 14.10 4.21 11.54
C PHE A 489 15.26 3.68 12.40
N GLU A 490 14.93 3.24 13.62
CA GLU A 490 15.89 2.68 14.58
C GLU A 490 16.11 1.18 14.32
N ALA A 491 17.37 0.78 14.23
CA ALA A 491 17.79 -0.62 14.20
C ALA A 491 18.82 -0.85 15.31
N LEU A 492 19.06 -2.10 15.69
CA LEU A 492 19.95 -2.47 16.78
C LEU A 492 21.17 -3.21 16.23
N ILE A 493 22.34 -2.87 16.74
CA ILE A 493 23.55 -3.70 16.62
C ILE A 493 23.89 -4.26 18.00
N LEU A 494 24.49 -5.44 18.03
CA LEU A 494 24.98 -6.01 19.28
C LEU A 494 26.15 -5.17 19.79
N ASP A 495 26.01 -4.67 21.02
CA ASP A 495 27.04 -3.90 21.72
C ASP A 495 26.91 -4.24 23.20
N SER A 496 27.95 -4.83 23.80
CA SER A 496 27.96 -5.20 25.22
C SER A 496 27.87 -3.98 26.16
N GLY A 497 28.12 -2.76 25.66
CA GLY A 497 27.86 -1.50 26.35
C GLY A 497 26.58 -0.79 25.92
N GLY A 498 25.70 -1.47 25.17
CA GLY A 498 24.41 -0.97 24.73
C GLY A 498 23.37 -0.94 25.86
N GLU A 499 22.46 0.03 25.81
CA GLU A 499 21.38 0.19 26.81
C GLU A 499 20.10 -0.57 26.43
N GLU A 500 20.00 -1.04 25.17
CA GLU A 500 18.81 -1.71 24.65
C GLU A 500 18.91 -3.23 24.84
N GLN A 501 17.77 -3.89 24.93
CA GLN A 501 17.70 -5.34 25.12
C GLN A 501 17.20 -6.03 23.85
N LEU A 502 17.96 -7.01 23.38
CA LEU A 502 17.64 -7.86 22.23
C LEU A 502 17.25 -9.26 22.71
N PRO A 503 16.10 -9.80 22.29
CA PRO A 503 15.78 -11.20 22.52
C PRO A 503 16.80 -12.12 21.83
N ALA A 504 17.14 -13.25 22.44
CA ALA A 504 18.10 -14.20 21.88
C ALA A 504 17.65 -14.83 20.55
N PHE A 505 16.33 -14.84 20.30
CA PHE A 505 15.70 -15.33 19.07
C PHE A 505 15.56 -14.25 17.98
N ALA A 506 16.01 -13.01 18.23
CA ALA A 506 15.91 -11.95 17.25
C ALA A 506 16.68 -12.33 15.97
N LEU A 507 16.00 -12.23 14.83
CA LEU A 507 16.59 -12.53 13.53
C LEU A 507 17.23 -11.25 12.96
N PRO A 508 18.49 -11.31 12.50
CA PRO A 508 19.13 -10.16 11.85
C PRO A 508 18.56 -9.98 10.45
N PHE A 509 18.36 -8.72 10.04
CA PHE A 509 17.91 -8.39 8.68
C PHE A 509 19.04 -7.89 7.78
N ALA A 510 20.21 -7.54 8.34
CA ALA A 510 21.39 -7.10 7.59
C ALA A 510 22.69 -7.49 8.30
N ARG A 511 23.82 -7.44 7.57
CA ARG A 511 25.17 -7.58 8.10
C ARG A 511 26.03 -6.43 7.60
N VAL A 512 26.73 -5.73 8.50
CA VAL A 512 27.55 -4.56 8.16
C VAL A 512 29.02 -4.80 8.48
N GLY A 513 29.92 -4.35 7.62
CA GLY A 513 31.36 -4.50 7.78
C GLY A 513 31.97 -3.65 8.90
N ALA A 514 33.19 -3.99 9.31
CA ALA A 514 33.92 -3.26 10.36
C ALA A 514 34.20 -1.78 10.01
N GLU A 515 34.25 -1.43 8.72
CA GLU A 515 34.40 -0.04 8.28
C GLU A 515 33.15 0.79 8.58
N PHE A 516 31.94 0.25 8.39
CA PHE A 516 30.69 0.90 8.74
C PHE A 516 30.61 1.22 10.24
N ILE A 517 31.01 0.28 11.10
CA ILE A 517 31.07 0.48 12.55
C ILE A 517 32.06 1.60 12.93
N ARG A 518 33.20 1.68 12.23
CA ARG A 518 34.16 2.78 12.41
C ARG A 518 33.63 4.13 11.95
N ARG A 519 32.89 4.20 10.83
CA ARG A 519 32.25 5.43 10.34
C ARG A 519 31.18 5.97 11.30
N LEU A 520 30.53 5.10 12.07
CA LEU A 520 29.65 5.49 13.18
C LEU A 520 30.42 6.02 14.42
N GLY A 521 31.75 6.17 14.32
CA GLY A 521 32.63 6.63 15.40
C GLY A 521 32.88 5.56 16.47
N ARG A 522 32.75 4.27 16.13
CA ARG A 522 32.79 3.17 17.11
C ARG A 522 33.92 2.17 16.82
N SER A 523 34.33 1.47 17.88
CA SER A 523 35.26 0.34 17.77
C SER A 523 34.45 -0.96 17.64
N PRO A 524 34.79 -1.85 16.69
CA PRO A 524 34.17 -3.17 16.61
C PRO A 524 34.59 -3.99 17.85
N ARG A 525 33.79 -3.95 18.91
CA ARG A 525 33.97 -4.81 20.09
C ARG A 525 33.10 -6.05 19.91
N LEU A 526 33.77 -7.19 19.75
CA LEU A 526 33.12 -8.49 19.59
C LEU A 526 32.35 -8.86 20.85
N VAL A 527 31.09 -9.29 20.68
CA VAL A 527 30.50 -10.30 21.56
C VAL A 527 30.78 -11.65 20.93
N GLU A 528 31.98 -12.16 21.21
CA GLU A 528 32.40 -13.52 20.88
C GLU A 528 31.80 -14.42 21.97
N ARG A 529 30.85 -15.29 21.58
CA ARG A 529 30.15 -16.35 22.36
C ARG A 529 28.64 -16.10 22.50
N GLY A 530 27.88 -16.68 21.57
CA GLY A 530 26.43 -16.88 21.71
C GLY A 530 25.68 -17.14 20.40
N ILE A 531 26.23 -16.71 19.25
CA ILE A 531 25.45 -16.51 18.01
C ILE A 531 25.84 -17.49 16.88
N ALA A 532 26.75 -18.43 17.14
CA ALA A 532 27.03 -19.52 16.20
C ALA A 532 25.81 -20.45 15.98
N SER A 533 24.78 -20.37 16.86
CA SER A 533 23.60 -21.22 16.79
C SER A 533 22.36 -20.58 16.16
N SER A 534 22.26 -19.24 16.08
CA SER A 534 21.08 -18.58 15.49
C SER A 534 21.27 -18.22 14.01
N ALA A 535 22.51 -18.20 13.51
CA ALA A 535 22.80 -18.09 12.08
C ALA A 535 22.33 -19.31 11.28
N PHE A 536 22.18 -20.47 11.93
CA PHE A 536 21.59 -21.66 11.33
C PHE A 536 20.05 -21.61 11.29
N ALA A 537 19.39 -20.79 12.12
CA ALA A 537 17.93 -20.81 12.23
C ALA A 537 17.19 -20.29 10.99
N LEU A 538 17.71 -19.29 10.27
CA LEU A 538 17.11 -18.87 8.99
C LEU A 538 17.31 -19.89 7.86
N GLN A 539 18.32 -20.75 7.95
CA GLN A 539 18.58 -21.83 6.99
C GLN A 539 17.90 -23.16 7.38
N GLU A 540 17.76 -23.45 8.68
CA GLU A 540 17.06 -24.64 9.18
C GLU A 540 15.54 -24.45 9.16
N VAL A 541 15.00 -23.27 9.49
CA VAL A 541 13.54 -23.05 9.42
C VAL A 541 13.01 -23.17 7.99
N ILE A 542 13.81 -22.83 6.97
CA ILE A 542 13.45 -23.02 5.55
C ILE A 542 13.56 -24.50 5.12
N TYR A 543 14.29 -25.37 5.84
CA TYR A 543 14.63 -26.73 5.40
C TYR A 543 14.40 -27.88 6.41
N SER A 544 13.85 -27.64 7.60
CA SER A 544 13.59 -28.70 8.61
C SER A 544 12.36 -29.58 8.33
N SER A 545 11.77 -29.55 7.11
CA SER A 545 10.69 -30.49 6.74
C SER A 545 11.15 -31.70 5.91
N GLU A 546 12.45 -31.83 5.61
CA GLU A 546 13.01 -33.05 4.99
C GLU A 546 13.76 -33.91 6.02
N SER A 547 13.05 -34.49 7.00
CA SER A 547 13.53 -35.71 7.68
C SER A 547 12.53 -36.24 8.71
N VAL A 548 11.60 -37.11 8.28
CA VAL A 548 11.12 -38.30 9.02
C VAL A 548 10.70 -39.33 7.94
N PRO A 549 11.09 -40.63 8.07
CA PRO A 549 11.14 -41.63 6.98
C PRO A 549 9.83 -41.92 6.23
#